data_AF-A0A0M2PJQ9-F1
#
_entry.id   AF-A0A0M2PJQ9-F1
#
_cell.length_a   1.000
_cell.length_b   1.000
_cell.length_c   1.000
_cell.angle_alpha   90.00
_cell.angle_beta   90.00
_cell.angle_gamma   90.00
#
_symmetry.space_group_name_H-M   'P 1'
#
loop_
_entity.id
_entity.type
_entity.pdbx_description
1 polymer ?
#
loop_
_entity_poly.entity_id
_entity_poly.type
_entity_poly.pdbx_seq_one_letter_code
_entity_poly.pdbx_strand_id
1 'polypeptide(L)' 'MKEVKRSAKVGEKIKITREHQRLRGHTAYPLGSIWVVEDVLDEEKGLVFCYGNSCGKFAEEYVVLEE' A
#
# COMPACT_ATOMS: atom_id res chain seq x y z
N MET A 1 -12.56 -4.16 11.64
CA MET A 1 -11.48 -4.06 10.64
C MET A 1 -10.67 -5.35 10.57
N LYS A 2 -10.94 -6.12 9.53
CA LYS A 2 -10.27 -7.36 9.19
C LYS A 2 -9.12 -7.05 8.23
N GLU A 3 -7.93 -7.59 8.50
CA GLU A 3 -6.77 -7.50 7.60
C GLU A 3 -6.84 -8.63 6.56
N VAL A 4 -6.89 -8.28 5.28
CA VAL A 4 -7.01 -9.26 4.17
C VAL A 4 -5.85 -9.10 3.20
N LYS A 5 -5.14 -10.20 2.93
CA LYS A 5 -4.05 -10.24 1.94
C LYS A 5 -4.63 -10.43 0.53
N ARG A 6 -4.81 -9.32 -0.19
CA ARG A 6 -5.25 -9.27 -1.59
C ARG A 6 -4.83 -7.94 -2.24
N SER A 7 -4.93 -7.84 -3.56
CA SER A 7 -4.80 -6.56 -4.26
C SER A 7 -5.89 -5.58 -3.81
N ALA A 8 -5.49 -4.33 -3.59
CA ALA A 8 -6.40 -3.26 -3.21
C ALA A 8 -7.05 -2.59 -4.43
N LYS A 9 -8.17 -1.94 -4.21
CA LYS A 9 -8.90 -1.12 -5.18
C LYS A 9 -8.85 0.35 -4.78
N VAL A 10 -9.11 1.24 -5.74
CA VAL A 10 -9.23 2.68 -5.50
C VAL A 10 -10.24 2.97 -4.38
N GLY A 11 -9.85 3.83 -3.45
CA GLY A 11 -10.64 4.21 -2.27
C GLY A 11 -10.52 3.25 -1.08
N GLU A 12 -9.93 2.08 -1.23
CA GLU A 12 -9.73 1.16 -0.11
C GLU A 12 -8.60 1.62 0.81
N LYS A 13 -8.70 1.24 2.09
CA LYS A 13 -7.63 1.45 3.07
C LYS A 13 -6.68 0.26 3.06
N ILE A 14 -5.39 0.54 2.95
CA ILE A 14 -4.34 -0.46 3.08
C ILE A 14 -3.47 -0.16 4.30
N LYS A 15 -2.94 -1.20 4.92
CA LYS A 15 -1.93 -1.11 5.97
C LYS A 15 -0.63 -1.70 5.48
N ILE A 16 0.46 -0.96 5.66
CA ILE A 16 1.79 -1.37 5.22
C ILE A 16 2.34 -2.42 6.18
N THR A 17 2.65 -3.61 5.66
CA THR A 17 3.16 -4.75 6.44
C THR A 17 4.62 -5.05 6.18
N ARG A 18 5.23 -4.41 5.18
CA ARG A 18 6.65 -4.55 4.87
C ARG A 18 7.27 -3.20 4.54
N GLU A 19 8.43 -2.95 5.13
CA GLU A 19 9.24 -1.78 4.82
C GLU A 19 10.32 -2.14 3.79
N HIS A 20 10.46 -1.32 2.75
CA HIS A 20 11.67 -1.31 1.93
C HIS A 20 12.51 -0.08 2.30
N GLN A 21 13.63 -0.33 2.97
CA GLN A 21 14.65 0.69 3.17
C GLN A 21 15.22 1.07 1.81
N ARG A 22 14.97 2.30 1.37
CA ARG A 22 15.75 2.86 0.27
C ARG A 22 17.14 3.21 0.79
N LEU A 23 18.17 2.94 -0.01
CA LEU A 23 19.58 2.99 0.38
C LEU A 23 20.05 4.34 0.97
N ARG A 24 19.32 5.45 0.85
CA ARG A 24 19.65 6.78 1.43
C ARG A 24 18.45 7.74 1.50
N GLY A 25 17.31 7.37 2.07
CA GLY A 25 16.18 8.30 2.13
C GLY A 25 15.08 7.95 3.11
N HIS A 26 14.17 8.91 3.32
CA HIS A 26 12.96 8.72 4.11
C HIS A 26 12.10 7.58 3.52
N THR A 27 11.61 6.70 4.39
CA THR A 27 10.68 5.64 4.00
C THR A 27 9.39 6.27 3.49
N ALA A 28 9.08 6.07 2.21
CA ALA A 28 7.84 6.58 1.61
C ALA A 28 6.60 6.03 2.33
N TYR A 29 6.66 4.77 2.76
CA TYR A 29 5.58 4.07 3.46
C TYR A 29 6.08 3.49 4.78
N PRO A 30 5.90 4.20 5.91
CA PRO A 30 6.29 3.69 7.22
C PRO A 30 5.58 2.37 7.54
N LEU A 31 6.29 1.43 8.17
CA LEU A 31 5.69 0.17 8.59
C LEU A 31 4.48 0.42 9.52
N GLY A 32 3.36 -0.28 9.28
CA GLY A 32 2.13 -0.15 10.06
C GLY A 32 1.28 1.08 9.75
N SER A 33 1.74 1.99 8.90
CA SER A 33 0.95 3.14 8.47
C SER A 33 -0.24 2.71 7.60
N ILE A 34 -1.32 3.48 7.67
CA ILE A 34 -2.56 3.25 6.93
C ILE A 34 -2.70 4.33 5.87
N TRP A 35 -3.02 3.90 4.65
CA TRP A 35 -3.15 4.77 3.49
C TRP A 35 -4.41 4.45 2.72
N VAL A 36 -4.93 5.44 2.00
CA VAL A 36 -6.05 5.26 1.08
C VAL A 36 -5.52 5.18 -0.33
N VAL A 37 -5.92 4.16 -1.07
CA VAL A 37 -5.52 3.96 -2.46
C VAL A 37 -6.13 5.04 -3.34
N GLU A 38 -5.28 5.76 -4.05
CA GLU A 38 -5.65 6.77 -5.04
C GLU A 38 -5.76 6.15 -6.44
N ASP A 39 -4.83 5.26 -6.80
CA ASP A 39 -4.78 4.66 -8.14
C ASP A 39 -4.20 3.24 -8.12
N VAL A 40 -4.56 2.43 -9.12
CA VAL A 40 -4.06 1.06 -9.32
C VAL A 40 -3.37 0.99 -10.68
N LEU A 41 -2.04 0.84 -10.66
CA LEU A 41 -1.21 0.89 -11.88
C LEU A 41 -1.03 -0.47 -12.54
N ASP A 42 -1.09 -1.55 -11.76
CA ASP A 42 -0.95 -2.93 -12.23
C ASP A 42 -1.82 -3.81 -11.34
N GLU A 43 -2.99 -4.22 -11.84
CA GLU A 43 -3.93 -5.06 -11.10
C GLU A 43 -3.36 -6.47 -10.83
N GLU A 44 -2.57 -7.01 -11.76
CA GLU A 44 -1.97 -8.35 -11.67
C GLU A 44 -0.97 -8.41 -10.52
N LYS A 45 -0.12 -7.39 -10.39
CA LYS A 45 0.85 -7.28 -9.30
C LYS A 45 0.31 -6.57 -8.06
N GLY A 46 -0.90 -6.03 -8.15
CA GLY A 46 -1.52 -5.18 -7.14
C GLY A 46 -0.66 -3.96 -6.78
N LEU A 47 -0.08 -3.32 -7.80
CA LEU A 47 0.70 -2.10 -7.65
C LEU A 47 -0.23 -0.89 -7.51
N VAL A 48 -0.12 -0.18 -6.39
CA VAL A 48 -1.00 0.95 -6.06
C VAL A 48 -0.23 2.22 -5.73
N PHE A 49 -0.85 3.36 -6.01
CA PHE A 49 -0.49 4.67 -5.46
C PHE A 49 -1.51 5.07 -4.39
N CYS A 50 -1.03 5.78 -3.37
CA CYS A 50 -1.86 6.24 -2.27
C CYS A 50 -1.88 7.77 -2.20
N TYR A 51 -2.96 8.32 -1.64
CA TYR A 51 -3.10 9.76 -1.51
C TYR A 51 -1.90 10.39 -0.77
N GLY A 52 -1.33 11.43 -1.38
CA GLY A 52 -0.16 12.13 -0.83
C GLY A 52 1.16 11.38 -1.03
N ASN A 53 1.17 10.28 -1.79
CA ASN A 53 2.35 9.47 -2.02
C ASN A 53 2.36 8.78 -3.40
N SER A 54 3.14 9.34 -4.32
CA SER A 54 3.34 8.80 -5.67
C SER A 54 4.35 7.65 -5.75
N CYS A 55 4.82 7.11 -4.62
CA CYS A 55 5.60 5.88 -4.64
C CYS A 55 4.67 4.68 -4.73
N GLY A 56 4.97 3.77 -5.66
CA GLY A 56 4.25 2.51 -5.82
C GLY A 56 4.44 1.56 -4.65
N LYS A 57 3.37 0.84 -4.31
CA LYS A 57 3.38 -0.27 -3.34
C LYS A 57 2.77 -1.52 -3.95
N PHE A 58 3.48 -2.64 -3.84
CA PHE A 58 3.00 -3.94 -4.35
C PHE A 58 2.14 -4.66 -3.32
N ALA A 59 1.24 -5.54 -3.79
CA ALA A 59 0.34 -6.31 -2.92
C ALA A 59 1.06 -7.16 -1.87
N GLU A 60 2.31 -7.57 -2.12
CA GLU A 60 3.12 -8.28 -1.13
C GLU A 60 3.48 -7.41 0.10
N GLU A 61 3.41 -6.09 -0.01
CA GLU A 61 3.86 -5.15 1.02
C GLU A 61 2.74 -4.57 1.89
N TYR A 62 1.47 -4.87 1.58
CA TYR A 62 0.32 -4.38 2.33
C TYR A 62 -0.76 -5.43 2.56
N VAL A 63 -1.72 -5.09 3.42
CA VAL A 63 -3.01 -5.77 3.57
C VAL A 63 -4.14 -4.75 3.40
N VAL A 64 -5.28 -5.18 2.88
CA VAL A 64 -6.50 -4.35 2.80
C VAL A 64 -7.24 -4.41 4.13
N LEU A 65 -7.76 -3.28 4.58
CA LEU A 65 -8.57 -3.15 5.78
C LEU A 65 -10.06 -3.13 5.40
N GLU A 66 -10.73 -4.25 5.61
CA GLU A 66 -12.19 -4.38 5.38
C GLU A 66 -12.93 -4.15 6.70
N GLU A 67 -14.09 -3.49 6.68
CA GLU A 67 -14.89 -3.22 7.89
C GLU A 67 -15.45 -4.50 8.53
#